data_AF-A0A5J4TBD3-F1
#
_entry.id   AF-A0A5J4TBD3-F1
#
_cell.length_a   1.000
_cell.length_b   1.000
_cell.length_c   1.000
_cell.angle_alpha   90.00
_cell.angle_beta   90.00
_cell.angle_gamma   90.00
#
_symmetry.space_group_name_H-M   'P 1'
#
loop_
_entity.id
_entity.type
_entity.pdbx_description
1 polymer ?
#
loop_
_entity_poly.entity_id
_entity_poly.type
_entity_poly.pdbx_seq_one_letter_code
_entity_poly.pdbx_strand_id
1 'polypeptide(L)'
;QSLFSIGQSQITITNSNLDSIIGNINGLIFSEQDLNNNAFITLKNLRFNNLQSTTPNKNGRGSVIFLNIQSVNTPFQFNDLQFSNCTIDNRDSYIYIKTDNLKTRFPNADKFPFTNNPNTGFEYSGEDLEITKGIQIPLYYLWNQYIFDNIHVTSNADAGNDNLQCGSELNPCKTIQYGYNQFDPSNHDHAYLIHQYVDLDEKFVINHNIEFSSYKPLGRATIHISGSAQFDASVIISDDLKVSFNEINILIQRDLVDTTSLVYASGQQTQVVVYKVTISSDEDQARNGQSQINAPLFYMNGIRSFVFNQSIIQNIRRIGGSELAIKIHNVLSATIENSIFQDLTTDGNGA
;
A
#
# COMPACT_ATOMS: atom_id res chain seq x y z
N GLN A 1 1.07 -36.16 -13.44
CA GLN A 1 0.00 -35.65 -14.33
C GLN A 1 -1.21 -35.32 -13.46
N SER A 2 -1.98 -34.29 -13.81
CA SER A 2 -3.21 -33.96 -13.10
C SER A 2 -4.24 -35.07 -13.30
N LEU A 3 -5.20 -35.19 -12.39
CA LEU A 3 -6.27 -36.18 -12.53
C LEU A 3 -7.15 -35.87 -13.77
N PHE A 4 -7.37 -34.59 -14.05
CA PHE A 4 -8.08 -34.11 -15.22
C PHE A 4 -7.27 -33.04 -15.96
N SER A 5 -7.25 -33.19 -17.29
CA SER A 5 -6.85 -32.17 -18.27
C SER A 5 -7.86 -32.21 -19.42
N ILE A 6 -8.47 -31.07 -19.72
CA ILE A 6 -9.75 -30.89 -20.41
C ILE A 6 -9.50 -30.31 -21.80
N GLY A 7 -8.49 -29.45 -21.95
CA GLY A 7 -8.12 -28.86 -23.23
C GLY A 7 -9.25 -28.02 -23.82
N GLN A 8 -9.85 -28.48 -24.93
CA GLN A 8 -10.97 -27.82 -25.62
C GLN A 8 -12.34 -28.48 -25.35
N SER A 9 -12.45 -29.27 -24.29
CA SER A 9 -13.65 -30.07 -24.00
C SER A 9 -14.53 -29.45 -22.91
N GLN A 10 -15.73 -30.00 -22.73
CA GLN A 10 -16.59 -29.67 -21.60
C GLN A 10 -16.51 -30.78 -20.55
N ILE A 11 -16.37 -30.41 -19.28
CA ILE A 11 -16.41 -31.35 -18.16
C ILE A 11 -17.43 -30.88 -17.13
N THR A 12 -18.19 -31.84 -16.58
CA THR A 12 -19.09 -31.60 -15.45
C THR A 12 -18.85 -32.67 -14.42
N ILE A 13 -18.47 -32.27 -13.20
CA ILE A 13 -18.30 -33.18 -12.06
C ILE A 13 -19.15 -32.65 -10.92
N THR A 14 -19.98 -33.54 -10.37
CA THR A 14 -20.90 -33.18 -9.29
C THR A 14 -20.92 -34.23 -8.20
N ASN A 15 -21.24 -33.81 -6.96
CA ASN A 15 -21.52 -34.71 -5.83
C ASN A 15 -20.43 -35.76 -5.58
N SER A 16 -19.16 -35.35 -5.64
CA SER A 16 -18.01 -36.25 -5.55
C SER A 16 -17.08 -35.88 -4.40
N ASN A 17 -16.42 -36.88 -3.83
CA ASN A 17 -15.38 -36.73 -2.82
C ASN A 17 -14.04 -37.16 -3.41
N LEU A 18 -13.05 -36.28 -3.37
CA LEU A 18 -11.69 -36.50 -3.81
C LEU A 18 -10.79 -36.46 -2.57
N ASP A 19 -10.29 -37.62 -2.17
CA ASP A 19 -9.63 -37.81 -0.88
C ASP A 19 -8.27 -38.48 -1.06
N SER A 20 -7.29 -38.06 -0.27
CA SER A 20 -5.98 -38.72 -0.12
C SER A 20 -5.19 -38.84 -1.44
N ILE A 21 -5.33 -37.87 -2.34
CA ILE A 21 -4.58 -37.80 -3.59
C ILE A 21 -3.28 -37.04 -3.34
N ILE A 22 -2.16 -37.65 -3.71
CA ILE A 22 -0.82 -37.10 -3.57
C ILE A 22 -0.19 -36.98 -4.96
N GLY A 23 0.43 -35.85 -5.26
CA GLY A 23 1.09 -35.63 -6.55
C GLY A 23 2.19 -34.58 -6.51
N ASN A 24 2.71 -34.25 -7.69
CA ASN A 24 3.80 -33.30 -7.85
C ASN A 24 3.58 -32.32 -9.01
N ILE A 25 2.34 -31.83 -9.14
CA ILE A 25 1.89 -31.03 -10.28
C ILE A 25 1.08 -29.82 -9.81
N ASN A 26 1.08 -28.75 -10.61
CA ASN A 26 0.13 -27.65 -10.49
C ASN A 26 -1.24 -28.09 -10.99
N GLY A 27 -2.30 -27.78 -10.25
CA GLY A 27 -3.63 -28.29 -10.55
C GLY A 27 -3.71 -29.79 -10.31
N LEU A 28 -3.43 -30.22 -9.07
CA LEU A 28 -3.36 -31.63 -8.67
C LEU A 28 -4.56 -32.44 -9.19
N ILE A 29 -5.75 -31.87 -9.06
CA ILE A 29 -6.98 -32.46 -9.57
C ILE A 29 -7.30 -31.92 -10.96
N PHE A 30 -7.33 -30.59 -11.10
CA PHE A 30 -7.68 -29.92 -12.35
C PHE A 30 -6.57 -28.97 -12.76
N SER A 31 -6.03 -29.16 -13.95
CA SER A 31 -5.02 -28.28 -14.52
C SER A 31 -5.32 -27.95 -15.97
N GLU A 32 -5.64 -26.68 -16.24
CA GLU A 32 -5.80 -26.15 -17.59
C GLU A 32 -4.84 -25.02 -17.86
N GLN A 33 -4.00 -25.18 -18.89
CA GLN A 33 -3.00 -24.19 -19.28
C GLN A 33 -3.50 -23.22 -20.35
N ASP A 34 -4.51 -23.58 -21.15
CA ASP A 34 -5.02 -22.76 -22.26
C ASP A 34 -6.53 -22.87 -22.37
N LEU A 35 -7.24 -22.50 -21.30
CA LEU A 35 -8.70 -22.60 -21.27
C LEU A 35 -9.32 -21.51 -22.15
N ASN A 36 -9.79 -21.91 -23.34
CA ASN A 36 -10.33 -21.02 -24.37
C ASN A 36 -11.86 -21.11 -24.48
N ASN A 37 -12.45 -20.36 -25.41
CA ASN A 37 -13.92 -20.24 -25.57
C ASN A 37 -14.65 -21.58 -25.83
N ASN A 38 -13.94 -22.66 -26.21
CA ASN A 38 -14.56 -23.95 -26.52
C ASN A 38 -14.60 -24.90 -25.31
N ALA A 39 -13.91 -24.55 -24.23
CA ALA A 39 -13.84 -25.36 -23.03
C ALA A 39 -14.76 -24.82 -21.94
N PHE A 40 -15.42 -25.71 -21.21
CA PHE A 40 -16.27 -25.33 -20.09
C PHE A 40 -16.17 -26.30 -18.92
N ILE A 41 -15.91 -25.79 -17.72
CA ILE A 41 -15.71 -26.60 -16.52
C ILE A 41 -16.82 -26.34 -15.52
N THR A 42 -17.64 -27.34 -15.24
CA THR A 42 -18.64 -27.26 -14.16
C THR A 42 -18.25 -28.16 -13.00
N LEU A 43 -17.95 -27.57 -11.84
CA LEU A 43 -17.67 -28.28 -10.59
C LEU A 43 -18.72 -27.90 -9.54
N LYS A 44 -19.49 -28.88 -9.07
CA LYS A 44 -20.57 -28.62 -8.09
C LYS A 44 -20.60 -29.62 -6.94
N ASN A 45 -20.70 -29.13 -5.70
CA ASN A 45 -20.82 -29.98 -4.51
C ASN A 45 -19.68 -31.01 -4.43
N LEU A 46 -18.44 -30.52 -4.45
CA LEU A 46 -17.24 -31.33 -4.39
C LEU A 46 -16.52 -31.13 -3.07
N ARG A 47 -15.97 -32.22 -2.54
CA ARG A 47 -15.11 -32.20 -1.36
C ARG A 47 -13.70 -32.66 -1.75
N PHE A 48 -12.72 -31.89 -1.35
CA PHE A 48 -11.28 -32.14 -1.55
C PHE A 48 -10.66 -32.30 -0.17
N ASN A 49 -10.28 -33.53 0.19
CA ASN A 49 -9.82 -33.87 1.53
C ASN A 49 -8.42 -34.50 1.49
N ASN A 50 -7.57 -34.17 2.45
CA ASN A 50 -6.27 -34.81 2.64
C ASN A 50 -5.38 -34.81 1.37
N LEU A 51 -5.45 -33.74 0.57
CA LEU A 51 -4.68 -33.64 -0.67
C LEU A 51 -3.27 -33.15 -0.41
N GLN A 52 -2.27 -33.70 -1.09
CA GLN A 52 -0.88 -33.25 -0.96
C GLN A 52 -0.21 -33.07 -2.32
N SER A 53 0.46 -31.93 -2.52
CA SER A 53 1.25 -31.71 -3.74
C SER A 53 2.56 -31.01 -3.46
N THR A 54 3.59 -31.35 -4.22
CA THR A 54 4.87 -30.61 -4.25
C THR A 54 5.27 -30.34 -5.70
N THR A 55 5.36 -29.08 -6.15
CA THR A 55 5.74 -28.76 -7.53
C THR A 55 7.18 -28.24 -7.63
N PRO A 56 7.98 -28.76 -8.57
CA PRO A 56 9.26 -28.14 -8.90
C PRO A 56 9.07 -26.83 -9.70
N ASN A 57 7.92 -26.64 -10.35
CA ASN A 57 7.62 -25.46 -11.15
C ASN A 57 6.63 -24.54 -10.42
N LYS A 58 7.16 -23.43 -9.89
CA LYS A 58 6.38 -22.46 -9.08
C LYS A 58 5.37 -21.65 -9.88
N ASN A 59 5.36 -21.72 -11.21
CA ASN A 59 4.37 -21.04 -12.06
C ASN A 59 3.01 -21.76 -11.94
N GLY A 60 2.25 -21.41 -10.90
CA GLY A 60 0.98 -22.05 -10.50
C GLY A 60 0.96 -22.60 -9.06
N ARG A 61 2.11 -22.56 -8.36
CA ARG A 61 2.31 -22.91 -6.92
C ARG A 61 1.54 -24.15 -6.43
N GLY A 62 1.50 -25.20 -7.24
CA GLY A 62 1.02 -26.54 -6.84
C GLY A 62 -0.49 -26.71 -6.65
N SER A 63 -1.32 -25.71 -6.98
CA SER A 63 -2.71 -25.65 -6.50
C SER A 63 -3.55 -26.91 -6.73
N VAL A 64 -4.63 -27.11 -5.95
CA VAL A 64 -5.57 -28.22 -6.20
C VAL A 64 -6.27 -28.04 -7.56
N ILE A 65 -6.68 -26.79 -7.83
CA ILE A 65 -7.28 -26.35 -9.10
C ILE A 65 -6.39 -25.25 -9.68
N PHE A 66 -5.88 -25.47 -10.90
CA PHE A 66 -5.14 -24.49 -11.67
C PHE A 66 -5.87 -24.21 -12.98
N LEU A 67 -6.23 -22.95 -13.21
CA LEU A 67 -6.82 -22.51 -14.48
C LEU A 67 -6.03 -21.32 -15.04
N ASN A 68 -5.50 -21.46 -16.25
CA ASN A 68 -5.04 -20.35 -17.08
C ASN A 68 -6.07 -20.08 -18.17
N ILE A 69 -6.80 -18.98 -18.03
CA ILE A 69 -7.93 -18.59 -18.86
C ILE A 69 -7.47 -17.60 -19.92
N GLN A 70 -7.60 -18.02 -21.18
CA GLN A 70 -7.35 -17.20 -22.37
C GLN A 70 -8.68 -16.78 -23.04
N SER A 71 -9.80 -17.29 -22.53
CA SER A 71 -11.16 -17.07 -23.03
C SER A 71 -11.69 -15.67 -22.71
N VAL A 72 -12.47 -15.11 -23.63
CA VAL A 72 -13.18 -13.83 -23.46
C VAL A 72 -14.50 -14.00 -22.70
N ASN A 73 -14.94 -15.24 -22.50
CA ASN A 73 -16.10 -15.58 -21.68
C ASN A 73 -15.63 -16.38 -20.46
N THR A 74 -16.38 -16.35 -19.36
CA THR A 74 -16.12 -17.20 -18.20
C THR A 74 -16.26 -18.68 -18.57
N PRO A 75 -15.17 -19.47 -18.64
CA PRO A 75 -15.21 -20.86 -19.11
C PRO A 75 -15.40 -21.86 -17.96
N PHE A 76 -15.91 -21.44 -16.81
CA PHE A 76 -16.15 -22.32 -15.68
C PHE A 76 -17.33 -21.87 -14.81
N GLN A 77 -17.92 -22.83 -14.12
CA GLN A 77 -18.92 -22.64 -13.11
C GLN A 77 -18.56 -23.50 -11.90
N PHE A 78 -18.29 -22.84 -10.79
CA PHE A 78 -17.95 -23.49 -9.54
C PHE A 78 -19.02 -23.19 -8.49
N ASN A 79 -19.44 -24.22 -7.76
CA ASN A 79 -20.47 -24.09 -6.75
C ASN A 79 -20.25 -25.11 -5.63
N ASP A 80 -20.29 -24.67 -4.37
CA ASP A 80 -20.16 -25.56 -3.20
C ASP A 80 -18.88 -26.44 -3.23
N LEU A 81 -17.73 -25.81 -3.42
CA LEU A 81 -16.43 -26.49 -3.33
C LEU A 81 -15.88 -26.38 -1.91
N GLN A 82 -15.52 -27.52 -1.30
CA GLN A 82 -14.99 -27.58 0.06
C GLN A 82 -13.60 -28.21 0.06
N PHE A 83 -12.64 -27.55 0.71
CA PHE A 83 -11.27 -28.02 0.86
C PHE A 83 -10.99 -28.26 2.34
N SER A 84 -10.38 -29.40 2.69
CA SER A 84 -9.98 -29.68 4.07
C SER A 84 -8.68 -30.48 4.12
N ASN A 85 -7.76 -30.06 4.99
CA ASN A 85 -6.46 -30.71 5.19
C ASN A 85 -5.67 -30.89 3.88
N CYS A 86 -5.69 -29.89 2.99
CA CYS A 86 -4.98 -29.91 1.72
C CYS A 86 -3.67 -29.12 1.83
N THR A 87 -2.51 -29.76 1.62
CA THR A 87 -1.19 -29.12 1.75
C THR A 87 -0.44 -29.17 0.42
N ILE A 88 -0.11 -27.99 -0.09
CA ILE A 88 0.47 -27.78 -1.42
C ILE A 88 1.75 -26.94 -1.29
N ASP A 89 2.94 -27.49 -1.55
CA ASP A 89 4.22 -26.77 -1.39
C ASP A 89 4.40 -26.13 0.00
N ASN A 90 3.95 -26.81 1.07
CA ASN A 90 3.91 -26.27 2.43
C ASN A 90 3.05 -25.00 2.57
N ARG A 91 2.03 -24.85 1.72
CA ARG A 91 1.02 -23.78 1.74
C ARG A 91 -0.34 -24.37 1.41
N ASP A 92 -1.40 -23.62 1.68
CA ASP A 92 -2.77 -24.10 1.47
C ASP A 92 -3.37 -23.58 0.15
N SER A 93 -2.62 -23.60 -0.96
CA SER A 93 -3.13 -23.08 -2.25
C SER A 93 -4.18 -24.02 -2.87
N TYR A 94 -5.45 -23.74 -2.65
CA TYR A 94 -6.56 -24.55 -3.16
C TYR A 94 -6.87 -24.20 -4.62
N ILE A 95 -6.98 -22.92 -4.94
CA ILE A 95 -7.35 -22.45 -6.27
C ILE A 95 -6.37 -21.38 -6.73
N TYR A 96 -5.82 -21.57 -7.93
CA TYR A 96 -5.00 -20.59 -8.63
C TYR A 96 -5.59 -20.30 -10.02
N ILE A 97 -5.88 -19.03 -10.29
CA ILE A 97 -6.47 -18.61 -11.58
C ILE A 97 -5.61 -17.54 -12.22
N LYS A 98 -5.14 -17.76 -13.44
CA LYS A 98 -4.44 -16.78 -14.25
C LYS A 98 -5.35 -16.35 -15.39
N THR A 99 -5.49 -15.04 -15.61
CA THR A 99 -6.34 -14.52 -16.68
C THR A 99 -5.98 -13.07 -17.02
N ASP A 100 -6.51 -12.57 -18.13
CA ASP A 100 -6.40 -11.17 -18.53
C ASP A 100 -7.16 -10.23 -17.57
N ASN A 101 -8.31 -10.67 -17.04
CA ASN A 101 -9.12 -9.85 -16.14
C ASN A 101 -9.90 -10.69 -15.10
N LEU A 102 -9.38 -10.86 -13.88
CA LEU A 102 -9.95 -11.74 -12.86
C LEU A 102 -11.40 -11.39 -12.49
N LYS A 103 -11.70 -10.09 -12.38
CA LYS A 103 -13.01 -9.63 -11.90
C LYS A 103 -14.13 -9.95 -12.89
N THR A 104 -13.87 -9.80 -14.18
CA THR A 104 -14.85 -10.14 -15.23
C THR A 104 -14.88 -11.63 -15.52
N ARG A 105 -13.74 -12.31 -15.41
CA ARG A 105 -13.59 -13.72 -15.77
C ARG A 105 -14.03 -14.65 -14.65
N PHE A 106 -14.26 -14.15 -13.43
CA PHE A 106 -14.72 -14.90 -12.26
C PHE A 106 -16.06 -14.34 -11.68
N PRO A 107 -17.18 -14.41 -12.43
CA PRO A 107 -18.44 -13.73 -12.11
C PRO A 107 -19.25 -14.32 -10.94
N ASN A 108 -18.89 -15.50 -10.42
CA ASN A 108 -19.56 -16.14 -9.27
C ASN A 108 -18.66 -16.15 -8.03
N ALA A 109 -17.82 -15.12 -7.87
CA ALA A 109 -16.88 -15.03 -6.76
C ALA A 109 -17.57 -15.12 -5.40
N ASP A 110 -18.73 -14.50 -5.28
CA ASP A 110 -19.58 -14.45 -4.08
C ASP A 110 -19.89 -15.83 -3.47
N LYS A 111 -19.85 -16.89 -4.29
CA LYS A 111 -20.12 -18.27 -3.86
C LYS A 111 -18.90 -19.00 -3.28
N PHE A 112 -17.76 -18.33 -3.19
CA PHE A 112 -16.53 -18.91 -2.69
C PHE A 112 -16.29 -18.62 -1.21
N PRO A 113 -15.62 -19.51 -0.47
CA PRO A 113 -15.27 -19.25 0.93
C PRO A 113 -14.40 -18.00 1.13
N PHE A 114 -13.58 -17.64 0.14
CA PHE A 114 -12.71 -16.47 0.27
C PHE A 114 -13.47 -15.17 0.35
N THR A 115 -14.62 -14.99 -0.31
CA THR A 115 -15.28 -13.67 -0.37
C THR A 115 -15.74 -13.15 0.98
N ASN A 116 -15.98 -14.03 1.94
CA ASN A 116 -16.44 -13.68 3.28
C ASN A 116 -15.42 -14.00 4.38
N ASN A 117 -14.18 -14.36 4.01
CA ASN A 117 -13.14 -14.72 4.98
C ASN A 117 -11.83 -13.98 4.67
N PRO A 118 -11.50 -12.90 5.40
CA PRO A 118 -10.27 -12.14 5.18
C PRO A 118 -8.99 -12.94 5.45
N ASN A 119 -9.11 -14.06 6.17
CA ASN A 119 -7.98 -14.88 6.59
C ASN A 119 -7.60 -15.96 5.59
N THR A 120 -8.29 -16.07 4.44
CA THR A 120 -7.91 -17.08 3.43
C THR A 120 -6.55 -16.80 2.82
N GLY A 121 -6.05 -15.56 2.87
CA GLY A 121 -4.75 -15.20 2.33
C GLY A 121 -4.56 -15.74 0.90
N PHE A 122 -3.49 -16.52 0.69
CA PHE A 122 -3.16 -17.10 -0.62
C PHE A 122 -3.83 -18.45 -0.91
N GLU A 123 -4.74 -18.94 -0.04
CA GLU A 123 -5.46 -20.19 -0.28
C GLU A 123 -6.27 -20.16 -1.59
N TYR A 124 -6.83 -19.00 -1.86
CA TYR A 124 -7.49 -18.67 -3.12
C TYR A 124 -6.75 -17.49 -3.70
N SER A 125 -6.07 -17.71 -4.81
CA SER A 125 -5.23 -16.68 -5.42
C SER A 125 -5.38 -16.68 -6.93
N GLY A 126 -4.93 -15.59 -7.53
CA GLY A 126 -4.91 -15.48 -8.97
C GLY A 126 -3.96 -14.42 -9.46
N GLU A 127 -3.87 -14.31 -10.76
CA GLU A 127 -3.03 -13.36 -11.47
C GLU A 127 -3.89 -12.64 -12.51
N ASP A 128 -3.90 -11.32 -12.45
CA ASP A 128 -4.57 -10.45 -13.41
C ASP A 128 -3.52 -9.77 -14.28
N LEU A 129 -3.46 -10.13 -15.56
CA LEU A 129 -2.43 -9.62 -16.46
C LEU A 129 -2.60 -8.12 -16.74
N GLU A 130 -3.82 -7.59 -16.64
CA GLU A 130 -4.10 -6.16 -16.85
C GLU A 130 -3.89 -5.34 -15.58
N ILE A 131 -4.44 -5.79 -14.45
CA ILE A 131 -4.50 -5.03 -13.19
C ILE A 131 -3.25 -5.26 -12.33
N THR A 132 -2.81 -6.51 -12.18
CA THR A 132 -1.68 -6.84 -11.31
C THR A 132 -0.39 -7.06 -12.10
N LYS A 133 -0.43 -6.91 -13.42
CA LYS A 133 0.72 -7.09 -14.35
C LYS A 133 1.42 -8.43 -14.14
N GLY A 134 0.65 -9.47 -13.84
CA GLY A 134 1.19 -10.79 -13.61
C GLY A 134 1.65 -11.09 -12.18
N ILE A 135 1.43 -10.17 -11.24
CA ILE A 135 1.68 -10.40 -9.81
C ILE A 135 0.52 -11.18 -9.21
N GLN A 136 0.82 -12.25 -8.50
CA GLN A 136 -0.18 -13.05 -7.78
C GLN A 136 -0.85 -12.24 -6.68
N ILE A 137 -2.18 -12.34 -6.61
CA ILE A 137 -3.03 -11.74 -5.61
C ILE A 137 -3.94 -12.77 -4.93
N PRO A 138 -4.06 -12.80 -3.59
CA PRO A 138 -5.24 -13.28 -2.89
C PRO A 138 -6.52 -12.78 -3.53
N LEU A 139 -7.42 -13.70 -3.86
CA LEU A 139 -8.67 -13.36 -4.54
C LEU A 139 -9.57 -12.51 -3.63
N TYR A 140 -9.55 -12.71 -2.32
CA TYR A 140 -10.36 -11.92 -1.37
C TYR A 140 -10.25 -10.41 -1.62
N TYR A 141 -9.03 -9.89 -1.82
CA TYR A 141 -8.79 -8.44 -1.95
C TYR A 141 -9.26 -7.85 -3.28
N LEU A 142 -9.55 -8.67 -4.30
CA LEU A 142 -10.10 -8.19 -5.56
C LEU A 142 -11.60 -7.84 -5.45
N TRP A 143 -12.32 -8.53 -4.57
CA TRP A 143 -13.76 -8.31 -4.32
C TRP A 143 -14.04 -7.55 -3.03
N ASN A 144 -13.11 -7.56 -2.08
CA ASN A 144 -13.18 -6.79 -0.85
C ASN A 144 -11.91 -5.93 -0.77
N GLN A 145 -11.94 -4.78 -1.45
CA GLN A 145 -10.87 -3.79 -1.33
C GLN A 145 -10.69 -3.48 0.15
N TYR A 146 -9.44 -3.54 0.60
CA TYR A 146 -9.18 -3.14 1.96
C TYR A 146 -9.41 -1.66 2.09
N ILE A 147 -10.25 -1.37 3.05
CA ILE A 147 -10.44 -0.06 3.57
C ILE A 147 -9.78 -0.09 4.94
N PHE A 148 -8.61 0.51 5.07
CA PHE A 148 -7.89 0.55 6.34
C PHE A 148 -7.98 1.95 6.95
N ASP A 149 -8.05 2.03 8.26
CA ASP A 149 -7.86 3.30 8.99
C ASP A 149 -6.37 3.62 9.18
N ASN A 150 -5.54 2.57 9.25
CA ASN A 150 -4.09 2.65 9.35
C ASN A 150 -3.45 1.98 8.13
N ILE A 151 -2.64 2.73 7.40
CA ILE A 151 -1.94 2.25 6.21
C ILE A 151 -0.45 2.16 6.50
N HIS A 152 0.10 0.95 6.35
CA HIS A 152 1.54 0.73 6.43
C HIS A 152 2.22 1.07 5.10
N VAL A 153 3.34 1.80 5.16
CA VAL A 153 4.10 2.22 3.97
C VAL A 153 5.60 2.01 4.13
N THR A 154 6.30 1.68 3.05
CA THR A 154 7.75 1.70 2.96
C THR A 154 8.21 1.75 1.52
N SER A 155 9.27 2.50 1.22
CA SER A 155 9.87 2.49 -0.12
C SER A 155 10.98 1.42 -0.26
N ASN A 156 11.18 0.59 0.76
CA ASN A 156 12.08 -0.57 0.69
C ASN A 156 11.60 -1.54 -0.41
N ALA A 157 12.44 -1.78 -1.43
CA ALA A 157 12.09 -2.61 -2.57
C ALA A 157 11.79 -4.09 -2.23
N ASP A 158 12.31 -4.58 -1.10
CA ASP A 158 12.10 -5.95 -0.65
C ASP A 158 10.80 -6.13 0.15
N ALA A 159 10.12 -5.05 0.54
CA ALA A 159 8.93 -5.07 1.39
C ALA A 159 7.74 -4.28 0.82
N GLY A 160 7.99 -3.08 0.27
CA GLY A 160 6.98 -2.17 -0.23
C GLY A 160 6.51 -2.53 -1.64
N ASN A 161 5.20 -2.65 -1.83
CA ASN A 161 4.62 -2.96 -3.14
C ASN A 161 3.29 -2.22 -3.35
N ASP A 162 3.22 -1.39 -4.38
CA ASP A 162 1.98 -0.71 -4.78
C ASP A 162 1.10 -1.66 -5.58
N ASN A 163 0.29 -2.41 -4.86
CA ASN A 163 -0.69 -3.34 -5.41
C ASN A 163 -2.00 -3.25 -4.63
N LEU A 164 -3.05 -3.90 -5.14
CA LEU A 164 -4.40 -3.90 -4.57
C LEU A 164 -4.50 -4.36 -3.10
N GLN A 165 -3.44 -4.94 -2.54
CA GLN A 165 -3.42 -5.58 -1.23
C GLN A 165 -2.53 -4.83 -0.24
N CYS A 166 -1.91 -3.74 -0.70
CA CYS A 166 -0.95 -3.04 0.12
C CYS A 166 -1.66 -2.23 1.20
N GLY A 167 -0.91 -1.88 2.24
CA GLY A 167 -1.40 -1.06 3.35
C GLY A 167 -1.55 -1.82 4.65
N SER A 168 -1.44 -3.16 4.61
CA SER A 168 -1.33 -3.98 5.82
C SER A 168 0.10 -4.04 6.35
N GLU A 169 0.27 -4.44 7.61
CA GLU A 169 1.59 -4.64 8.23
C GLU A 169 2.49 -5.60 7.44
N LEU A 170 1.93 -6.70 6.93
CA LEU A 170 2.67 -7.74 6.22
C LEU A 170 2.91 -7.40 4.74
N ASN A 171 2.21 -6.40 4.21
CA ASN A 171 2.32 -5.97 2.82
C ASN A 171 2.13 -4.44 2.77
N PRO A 172 3.13 -3.65 3.19
CA PRO A 172 3.06 -2.19 3.16
C PRO A 172 3.02 -1.67 1.72
N CYS A 173 2.35 -0.53 1.51
CA CYS A 173 2.39 0.17 0.22
C CYS A 173 3.78 0.77 -0.02
N LYS A 174 4.18 0.85 -1.29
CA LYS A 174 5.48 1.39 -1.67
C LYS A 174 5.52 2.91 -1.59
N THR A 175 4.42 3.57 -1.96
CA THR A 175 4.31 5.02 -2.01
C THR A 175 3.20 5.54 -1.09
N ILE A 176 3.40 6.76 -0.56
CA ILE A 176 2.37 7.46 0.24
C ILE A 176 1.12 7.67 -0.62
N GLN A 177 1.25 8.14 -1.86
CA GLN A 177 0.10 8.42 -2.72
C GLN A 177 -0.75 7.18 -3.02
N TYR A 178 -0.13 6.03 -3.25
CA TYR A 178 -0.89 4.80 -3.47
C TYR A 178 -1.56 4.32 -2.18
N GLY A 179 -0.87 4.41 -1.04
CA GLY A 179 -1.43 4.13 0.28
C GLY A 179 -2.64 5.01 0.61
N TYR A 180 -2.62 6.27 0.18
CA TYR A 180 -3.74 7.19 0.37
C TYR A 180 -5.03 6.68 -0.27
N ASN A 181 -4.91 6.06 -1.43
CA ASN A 181 -6.04 5.52 -2.17
C ASN A 181 -6.63 4.25 -1.53
N GLN A 182 -5.99 3.70 -0.48
CA GLN A 182 -6.46 2.54 0.27
C GLN A 182 -7.24 2.92 1.56
N PHE A 183 -7.29 4.21 1.92
CA PHE A 183 -8.08 4.65 3.07
C PHE A 183 -9.58 4.56 2.78
N ASP A 184 -10.38 4.42 3.85
CA ASP A 184 -11.83 4.55 3.76
C ASP A 184 -12.20 5.99 3.36
N PRO A 185 -12.83 6.23 2.21
CA PRO A 185 -13.32 7.58 1.90
C PRO A 185 -14.42 8.05 2.86
N SER A 186 -15.03 7.14 3.65
CA SER A 186 -16.04 7.47 4.66
C SER A 186 -15.46 7.72 6.05
N ASN A 187 -14.19 7.36 6.29
CA ASN A 187 -13.50 7.71 7.52
C ASN A 187 -12.77 9.04 7.35
N HIS A 188 -12.82 9.89 8.37
CA HIS A 188 -12.15 11.19 8.37
C HIS A 188 -10.76 11.14 9.03
N ASP A 189 -10.48 10.09 9.80
CA ASP A 189 -9.24 9.92 10.55
C ASP A 189 -8.41 8.76 9.98
N HIS A 190 -7.19 9.09 9.56
CA HIS A 190 -6.27 8.17 8.91
C HIS A 190 -4.89 8.25 9.55
N ALA A 191 -4.15 7.14 9.54
CA ALA A 191 -2.75 7.13 9.92
C ALA A 191 -1.88 6.36 8.94
N TYR A 192 -0.72 6.93 8.64
CA TYR A 192 0.40 6.22 8.04
C TYR A 192 1.31 5.65 9.13
N LEU A 193 1.58 4.35 9.02
CA LEU A 193 2.57 3.62 9.81
C LEU A 193 3.78 3.32 8.92
N ILE A 194 4.81 4.16 9.02
CA ILE A 194 5.98 4.09 8.14
C ILE A 194 6.94 3.02 8.66
N HIS A 195 7.26 2.05 7.82
CA HIS A 195 8.26 1.03 8.07
C HIS A 195 9.62 1.51 7.56
N GLN A 196 10.58 1.74 8.46
CA GLN A 196 11.96 2.16 8.19
C GLN A 196 12.10 3.48 7.44
N TYR A 197 11.72 3.52 6.16
CA TYR A 197 11.69 4.74 5.37
C TYR A 197 10.64 4.71 4.26
N VAL A 198 10.23 5.90 3.82
CA VAL A 198 9.39 6.11 2.63
C VAL A 198 9.86 7.36 1.90
N ASP A 199 9.80 7.33 0.57
CA ASP A 199 10.19 8.45 -0.28
C ASP A 199 8.97 9.32 -0.64
N LEU A 200 9.16 10.64 -0.58
CA LEU A 200 8.25 11.64 -1.12
C LEU A 200 9.05 12.57 -2.04
N ASP A 201 8.71 12.55 -3.31
CA ASP A 201 9.36 13.33 -4.38
C ASP A 201 8.42 14.33 -5.06
N GLU A 202 7.11 14.19 -4.82
CA GLU A 202 6.05 15.02 -5.38
C GLU A 202 5.16 15.65 -4.28
N LYS A 203 4.29 16.56 -4.72
CA LYS A 203 3.29 17.18 -3.86
C LYS A 203 2.21 16.17 -3.46
N PHE A 204 2.03 15.96 -2.16
CA PHE A 204 0.97 15.16 -1.54
C PHE A 204 -0.13 16.05 -0.97
N VAL A 205 -1.32 15.98 -1.55
CA VAL A 205 -2.49 16.78 -1.12
C VAL A 205 -3.23 16.05 -0.01
N ILE A 206 -3.42 16.73 1.12
CA ILE A 206 -4.08 16.22 2.32
C ILE A 206 -5.42 16.92 2.49
N ASN A 207 -6.50 16.16 2.47
CA ASN A 207 -7.87 16.67 2.66
C ASN A 207 -8.68 15.92 3.73
N HIS A 208 -8.05 14.98 4.44
CA HIS A 208 -8.58 14.26 5.61
C HIS A 208 -7.60 14.39 6.78
N ASN A 209 -8.03 14.04 8.00
CA ASN A 209 -7.12 14.01 9.14
C ASN A 209 -6.10 12.89 8.93
N ILE A 210 -4.81 13.22 8.97
CA ILE A 210 -3.73 12.27 8.73
C ILE A 210 -2.66 12.41 9.80
N GLU A 211 -2.28 11.29 10.39
CA GLU A 211 -1.06 11.16 11.20
C GLU A 211 0.02 10.37 10.44
N PHE A 212 1.22 10.92 10.34
CA PHE A 212 2.42 10.20 9.89
C PHE A 212 3.24 9.80 11.11
N SER A 213 3.40 8.48 11.32
CA SER A 213 4.11 7.95 12.48
C SER A 213 4.99 6.75 12.15
N SER A 214 5.96 6.48 13.01
CA SER A 214 6.81 5.31 12.88
C SER A 214 6.07 4.03 13.25
N TYR A 215 6.25 2.96 12.46
CA TYR A 215 5.86 1.62 12.87
C TYR A 215 6.81 1.12 13.96
N LYS A 216 6.38 1.27 15.22
CA LYS A 216 7.20 1.12 16.44
C LYS A 216 8.09 -0.13 16.51
N PRO A 217 7.66 -1.33 16.06
CA PRO A 217 8.51 -2.52 16.10
C PRO A 217 9.82 -2.39 15.32
N LEU A 218 9.91 -1.44 14.38
CA LEU A 218 11.10 -1.22 13.55
C LEU A 218 11.89 0.04 13.94
N GLY A 219 11.54 0.70 15.05
CA GLY A 219 12.18 1.92 15.50
C GLY A 219 11.68 3.18 14.77
N ARG A 220 12.47 4.26 14.83
CA ARG A 220 12.11 5.54 14.22
C ARG A 220 12.28 5.47 12.70
N ALA A 221 11.21 5.73 11.97
CA ALA A 221 11.19 5.76 10.53
C ALA A 221 11.58 7.13 9.96
N THR A 222 11.94 7.16 8.69
CA THR A 222 12.38 8.37 7.98
C THR A 222 11.52 8.62 6.74
N ILE A 223 11.05 9.85 6.54
CA ILE A 223 10.51 10.29 5.26
C ILE A 223 11.65 10.96 4.49
N HIS A 224 12.04 10.39 3.36
CA HIS A 224 13.00 11.01 2.46
C HIS A 224 12.29 12.01 1.56
N ILE A 225 12.80 13.24 1.53
CA ILE A 225 12.22 14.36 0.81
C ILE A 225 13.16 14.75 -0.32
N SER A 226 12.63 14.89 -1.54
CA SER A 226 13.40 15.33 -2.70
C SER A 226 12.59 16.22 -3.64
N GLY A 227 13.27 17.11 -4.38
CA GLY A 227 12.69 17.79 -5.54
C GLY A 227 11.51 18.71 -5.20
N SER A 228 10.33 18.36 -5.71
CA SER A 228 9.08 19.14 -5.55
C SER A 228 8.18 18.63 -4.42
N ALA A 229 8.72 17.78 -3.55
CA ALA A 229 8.01 17.19 -2.42
C ALA A 229 7.39 18.23 -1.48
N GLN A 230 6.10 18.07 -1.19
CA GLN A 230 5.35 18.95 -0.30
C GLN A 230 4.16 18.20 0.33
N PHE A 231 3.92 18.42 1.62
CA PHE A 231 2.65 18.11 2.26
C PHE A 231 1.74 19.33 2.17
N ASP A 232 0.69 19.25 1.36
CA ASP A 232 -0.25 20.35 1.11
C ASP A 232 -1.60 20.10 1.78
N ALA A 233 -1.83 20.79 2.90
CA ALA A 233 -3.07 20.80 3.66
C ALA A 233 -3.90 22.08 3.40
N SER A 234 -4.01 22.49 2.14
CA SER A 234 -4.78 23.68 1.74
C SER A 234 -6.18 23.39 1.21
N VAL A 235 -6.41 22.16 0.75
CA VAL A 235 -7.71 21.72 0.23
C VAL A 235 -8.54 21.21 1.40
N ILE A 236 -9.49 22.03 1.85
CA ILE A 236 -10.30 21.75 3.02
C ILE A 236 -11.61 21.10 2.57
N ILE A 237 -11.78 19.81 2.91
CA ILE A 237 -13.05 19.09 2.74
C ILE A 237 -13.68 18.79 4.11
N SER A 238 -12.88 18.70 5.18
CA SER A 238 -13.36 18.60 6.57
C SER A 238 -13.32 19.94 7.30
N ASP A 239 -14.32 20.19 8.14
CA ASP A 239 -14.41 21.36 9.02
C ASP A 239 -13.41 21.33 10.19
N ASP A 240 -12.53 20.33 10.29
CA ASP A 240 -11.58 20.15 11.41
C ASP A 240 -10.24 19.50 11.03
N LEU A 241 -9.78 19.71 9.79
CA LEU A 241 -8.58 19.07 9.22
C LEU A 241 -7.37 19.08 10.18
N LYS A 242 -6.84 17.90 10.51
CA LYS A 242 -5.65 17.74 11.36
C LYS A 242 -4.54 16.97 10.64
N VAL A 243 -3.37 17.59 10.49
CA VAL A 243 -2.17 16.95 9.96
C VAL A 243 -1.13 16.81 11.06
N SER A 244 -0.69 15.58 11.33
CA SER A 244 0.22 15.29 12.44
C SER A 244 1.45 14.52 11.96
N PHE A 245 2.62 14.89 12.46
CA PHE A 245 3.88 14.17 12.29
C PHE A 245 4.39 13.79 13.67
N ASN A 246 4.58 12.49 13.90
CA ASN A 246 4.80 11.96 15.23
C ASN A 246 5.94 10.93 15.26
N GLU A 247 6.99 11.23 16.03
CA GLU A 247 8.12 10.31 16.28
C GLU A 247 8.75 9.77 14.99
N ILE A 248 9.00 10.63 13.99
CA ILE A 248 9.65 10.29 12.71
C ILE A 248 10.84 11.22 12.42
N ASN A 249 11.70 10.81 11.51
CA ASN A 249 12.67 11.70 10.88
C ASN A 249 12.12 12.17 9.52
N ILE A 250 12.51 13.37 9.10
CA ILE A 250 12.30 13.89 7.76
C ILE A 250 13.68 14.30 7.23
N LEU A 251 14.15 13.62 6.19
CA LEU A 251 15.49 13.80 5.64
C LEU A 251 15.40 14.43 4.25
N ILE A 252 15.93 15.64 4.09
CA ILE A 252 15.98 16.36 2.81
C ILE A 252 17.19 15.87 2.03
N GLN A 253 16.97 14.92 1.12
CA GLN A 253 18.01 14.27 0.30
C GLN A 253 18.43 15.14 -0.89
N ARG A 254 17.54 15.98 -1.41
CA ARG A 254 17.86 16.91 -2.50
C ARG A 254 17.24 18.27 -2.22
N ASP A 255 17.86 19.31 -2.77
CA ASP A 255 17.41 20.70 -2.60
C ASP A 255 15.91 20.86 -2.97
N LEU A 256 15.17 21.56 -2.11
CA LEU A 256 13.76 21.90 -2.30
C LEU A 256 13.65 23.24 -3.02
N VAL A 257 13.96 23.24 -4.32
CA VAL A 257 14.05 24.48 -5.12
C VAL A 257 12.75 24.88 -5.82
N ASP A 258 11.86 23.92 -6.08
CA ASP A 258 10.61 24.15 -6.82
C ASP A 258 9.38 24.24 -5.90
N THR A 259 9.56 24.14 -4.58
CA THR A 259 8.46 24.05 -3.61
C THR A 259 8.16 25.40 -2.95
N THR A 260 6.88 25.62 -2.65
CA THR A 260 6.42 26.80 -1.90
C THR A 260 6.57 26.63 -0.38
N SER A 261 6.81 25.42 0.13
CA SER A 261 7.21 25.01 1.49
C SER A 261 7.20 23.48 1.58
N LEU A 262 7.92 22.86 2.52
CA LEU A 262 7.81 21.42 2.79
C LEU A 262 6.42 21.05 3.32
N VAL A 263 5.88 21.85 4.24
CA VAL A 263 4.50 21.74 4.73
C VAL A 263 3.79 23.06 4.51
N TYR A 264 2.75 23.03 3.68
CA TYR A 264 1.87 24.17 3.45
C TYR A 264 0.51 23.86 4.06
N ALA A 265 -0.03 24.76 4.88
CA ALA A 265 -1.35 24.59 5.47
C ALA A 265 -2.14 25.90 5.48
N SER A 266 -3.44 25.79 5.15
CA SER A 266 -4.38 26.91 5.23
C SER A 266 -5.77 26.43 5.64
N GLY A 267 -6.60 27.35 6.14
CA GLY A 267 -7.97 27.06 6.55
C GLY A 267 -8.22 27.24 8.03
N GLN A 268 -9.25 28.01 8.39
CA GLN A 268 -9.45 28.50 9.76
C GLN A 268 -9.65 27.40 10.81
N GLN A 269 -9.95 26.16 10.38
CA GLN A 269 -10.10 25.01 11.25
C GLN A 269 -8.93 24.02 11.21
N THR A 270 -7.99 24.23 10.28
CA THR A 270 -6.84 23.35 10.08
C THR A 270 -5.90 23.38 11.28
N GLN A 271 -5.40 22.21 11.67
CA GLN A 271 -4.43 22.02 12.75
C GLN A 271 -3.22 21.28 12.21
N VAL A 272 -2.02 21.76 12.55
CA VAL A 272 -0.76 21.09 12.22
C VAL A 272 0.01 20.81 13.51
N VAL A 273 0.37 19.54 13.73
CA VAL A 273 1.08 19.08 14.93
C VAL A 273 2.36 18.36 14.51
N VAL A 274 3.48 18.81 15.06
CA VAL A 274 4.81 18.22 14.85
C VAL A 274 5.38 17.86 16.21
N TYR A 275 5.51 16.57 16.49
CA TYR A 275 5.93 16.07 17.80
C TYR A 275 7.05 15.04 17.68
N LYS A 276 8.16 15.29 18.38
CA LYS A 276 9.36 14.42 18.35
C LYS A 276 9.86 14.12 16.93
N VAL A 277 9.79 15.13 16.06
CA VAL A 277 10.27 15.02 14.67
C VAL A 277 11.66 15.62 14.54
N THR A 278 12.54 14.96 13.80
CA THR A 278 13.84 15.51 13.41
C THR A 278 13.82 15.81 11.92
N ILE A 279 14.00 17.06 11.53
CA ILE A 279 14.12 17.51 10.14
C ILE A 279 15.56 17.90 9.88
N SER A 280 16.21 17.23 8.94
CA SER A 280 17.62 17.48 8.63
C SER A 280 17.94 17.32 7.16
N SER A 281 19.08 17.85 6.76
CA SER A 281 19.70 17.56 5.48
C SER A 281 20.41 16.22 5.47
N ASP A 282 20.44 15.59 4.30
CA ASP A 282 21.36 14.50 4.00
C ASP A 282 22.74 15.09 3.68
N GLU A 283 23.67 15.00 4.62
CA GLU A 283 25.00 15.62 4.52
C GLU A 283 25.79 15.14 3.29
N ASP A 284 25.56 13.90 2.84
CA ASP A 284 26.24 13.32 1.68
C ASP A 284 25.75 13.90 0.35
N GLN A 285 24.52 14.43 0.31
CA GLN A 285 23.90 15.03 -0.87
C GLN A 285 23.85 16.57 -0.80
N ALA A 286 24.10 17.13 0.38
CA ALA A 286 23.98 18.54 0.67
C ALA A 286 25.17 19.36 0.18
N ARG A 287 24.91 20.55 -0.37
CA ARG A 287 25.98 21.49 -0.78
C ARG A 287 26.58 22.14 0.46
N ASN A 288 27.86 21.82 0.75
CA ASN A 288 28.56 22.24 1.98
C ASN A 288 27.89 21.74 3.27
N GLY A 289 27.28 20.54 3.24
CA GLY A 289 26.62 19.96 4.42
C GLY A 289 25.25 20.56 4.76
N GLN A 290 24.69 21.44 3.90
CA GLN A 290 23.33 21.96 4.04
C GLN A 290 22.50 21.79 2.75
N SER A 291 21.26 21.29 2.88
CA SER A 291 20.30 21.26 1.78
C SER A 291 19.69 22.64 1.60
N GLN A 292 19.48 23.03 0.34
CA GLN A 292 18.97 24.34 -0.02
C GLN A 292 17.45 24.32 -0.11
N ILE A 293 16.80 25.31 0.50
CA ILE A 293 15.36 25.54 0.39
C ILE A 293 15.08 26.95 -0.11
N ASN A 294 14.10 27.10 -1.01
CA ASN A 294 13.70 28.41 -1.55
C ASN A 294 12.53 29.05 -0.79
N ALA A 295 11.87 28.29 0.08
CA ALA A 295 10.75 28.73 0.90
C ALA A 295 10.91 28.19 2.34
N PRO A 296 10.18 28.75 3.34
CA PRO A 296 10.16 28.19 4.69
C PRO A 296 9.80 26.69 4.66
N LEU A 297 10.33 25.89 5.60
CA LEU A 297 9.91 24.49 5.71
C LEU A 297 8.42 24.38 6.07
N PHE A 298 7.94 25.24 6.97
CA PHE A 298 6.53 25.32 7.32
C PHE A 298 5.97 26.70 6.94
N TYR A 299 4.91 26.71 6.14
CA TYR A 299 4.12 27.89 5.87
C TYR A 299 2.67 27.70 6.32
N MET A 300 2.36 28.28 7.46
CA MET A 300 1.07 28.18 8.12
C MET A 300 0.31 29.49 7.91
N ASN A 301 -0.79 29.47 7.15
CA ASN A 301 -1.53 30.68 6.80
C ASN A 301 -3.04 30.55 7.06
N GLY A 302 -3.56 31.31 8.03
CA GLY A 302 -4.99 31.34 8.29
C GLY A 302 -5.51 30.05 8.93
N ILE A 303 -4.69 29.39 9.76
CA ILE A 303 -5.03 28.10 10.40
C ILE A 303 -5.44 28.24 11.86
N ARG A 304 -6.12 27.21 12.41
CA ARG A 304 -6.54 27.18 13.81
C ARG A 304 -5.36 27.07 14.76
N SER A 305 -4.49 26.08 14.53
CA SER A 305 -3.36 25.88 15.43
C SER A 305 -2.15 25.24 14.78
N PHE A 306 -0.97 25.69 15.21
CA PHE A 306 0.31 25.07 14.88
C PHE A 306 1.04 24.68 16.17
N VAL A 307 1.45 23.42 16.30
CA VAL A 307 2.24 22.93 17.45
C VAL A 307 3.52 22.30 16.94
N PHE A 308 4.67 22.80 17.41
CA PHE A 308 5.99 22.25 17.14
C PHE A 308 6.67 21.94 18.48
N ASN A 309 6.66 20.67 18.89
CA ASN A 309 7.06 20.26 20.23
C ASN A 309 8.09 19.14 20.22
N GLN A 310 9.10 19.22 21.09
CA GLN A 310 10.17 18.22 21.23
C GLN A 310 10.86 17.86 19.90
N SER A 311 10.93 18.81 18.96
CA SER A 311 11.33 18.56 17.58
C SER A 311 12.61 19.34 17.23
N ILE A 312 13.33 18.87 16.22
CA ILE A 312 14.63 19.41 15.82
C ILE A 312 14.58 19.80 14.35
N ILE A 313 15.06 20.99 14.00
CA ILE A 313 15.38 21.38 12.63
C ILE A 313 16.87 21.71 12.57
N GLN A 314 17.62 21.02 11.71
CA GLN A 314 19.07 21.22 11.62
C GLN A 314 19.65 21.13 10.22
N ASN A 315 20.81 21.78 10.02
CA ASN A 315 21.61 21.72 8.80
C ASN A 315 20.89 22.21 7.53
N ILE A 316 20.01 23.19 7.63
CA ILE A 316 19.22 23.70 6.49
C ILE A 316 19.70 25.09 6.07
N ARG A 317 19.86 25.31 4.76
CA ARG A 317 20.19 26.61 4.18
C ARG A 317 19.02 27.16 3.37
N ARG A 318 18.55 28.37 3.67
CA ARG A 318 17.54 29.08 2.89
C ARG A 318 18.19 30.01 1.87
N ILE A 319 17.84 29.85 0.60
CA ILE A 319 18.26 30.74 -0.49
C ILE A 319 17.12 31.71 -0.81
N GLY A 320 17.34 33.00 -0.53
CA GLY A 320 16.37 34.07 -0.79
C GLY A 320 15.24 34.18 0.24
N GLY A 321 14.78 35.41 0.49
CA GLY A 321 13.80 35.74 1.53
C GLY A 321 14.36 35.80 2.95
N SER A 322 13.51 36.05 3.95
CA SER A 322 13.93 36.29 5.36
C SER A 322 13.47 35.24 6.37
N GLU A 323 12.44 34.43 6.08
CA GLU A 323 11.84 33.52 7.07
C GLU A 323 12.42 32.08 7.02
N LEU A 324 13.52 31.82 7.71
CA LEU A 324 14.31 30.58 7.60
C LEU A 324 13.52 29.24 7.62
N ALA A 325 12.84 28.91 8.71
CA ALA A 325 12.28 27.56 8.91
C ALA A 325 10.76 27.53 9.00
N ILE A 326 10.16 28.46 9.74
CA ILE A 326 8.72 28.46 10.01
C ILE A 326 8.17 29.87 9.77
N LYS A 327 7.16 29.98 8.92
CA LYS A 327 6.39 31.20 8.68
C LYS A 327 4.94 31.00 9.15
N ILE A 328 4.52 31.84 10.07
CA ILE A 328 3.20 31.80 10.70
C ILE A 328 2.48 33.11 10.38
N HIS A 329 1.33 33.02 9.72
CA HIS A 329 0.50 34.16 9.35
C HIS A 329 -0.97 33.87 9.64
N ASN A 330 -1.68 34.80 10.30
CA ASN A 330 -3.11 34.66 10.65
C ASN A 330 -3.45 33.33 11.37
N VAL A 331 -2.58 32.86 12.26
CA VAL A 331 -2.81 31.61 13.01
C VAL A 331 -3.39 31.94 14.37
N LEU A 332 -4.49 31.27 14.75
CA LEU A 332 -5.20 31.55 16.00
C LEU A 332 -4.37 31.15 17.24
N SER A 333 -3.63 30.04 17.19
CA SER A 333 -2.71 29.62 18.24
C SER A 333 -1.45 28.96 17.69
N ALA A 334 -0.28 29.35 18.18
CA ALA A 334 0.98 28.72 17.81
C ALA A 334 1.81 28.41 19.07
N THR A 335 2.27 27.16 19.19
CA THR A 335 3.09 26.69 20.31
C THR A 335 4.37 26.07 19.77
N ILE A 336 5.52 26.60 20.18
CA ILE A 336 6.83 26.01 19.91
C ILE A 336 7.50 25.74 21.26
N GLU A 337 7.68 24.46 21.61
CA GLU A 337 8.14 24.06 22.93
C GLU A 337 9.21 22.97 22.85
N ASN A 338 10.17 23.01 23.77
CA ASN A 338 11.20 21.97 23.94
C ASN A 338 11.91 21.57 22.63
N SER A 339 12.06 22.50 21.70
CA SER A 339 12.51 22.23 20.33
C SER A 339 13.85 22.90 20.04
N ILE A 340 14.61 22.33 19.12
CA ILE A 340 15.98 22.76 18.78
C ILE A 340 16.01 23.22 17.32
N PHE A 341 16.60 24.40 17.09
CA PHE A 341 16.88 24.93 15.77
C PHE A 341 18.38 25.17 15.69
N GLN A 342 19.09 24.39 14.88
CA GLN A 342 20.54 24.34 14.87
C GLN A 342 21.09 24.45 13.46
N ASP A 343 22.21 25.16 13.27
CA ASP A 343 22.94 25.21 11.99
C ASP A 343 22.04 25.59 10.79
N LEU A 344 21.20 26.60 11.01
CA LEU A 344 20.29 27.17 10.00
C LEU A 344 20.90 28.47 9.42
N THR A 345 21.02 28.56 8.09
CA THR A 345 21.68 29.70 7.41
C THR A 345 20.79 30.31 6.33
N THR A 346 20.85 31.63 6.14
CA THR A 346 20.11 32.35 5.09
C THR A 346 21.01 33.24 4.26
N ASP A 347 20.77 33.28 2.95
CA ASP A 347 21.50 34.15 2.00
C ASP A 347 20.83 35.52 1.80
N GLY A 348 19.82 35.87 2.59
CA GLY A 348 19.06 37.13 2.49
C GLY A 348 19.68 38.32 3.26
N ASN A 349 19.40 39.55 2.80
CA ASN A 349 19.79 40.82 3.44
C ASN A 349 19.07 41.12 4.79
N GLY A 350 18.58 40.11 5.50
CA GLY A 350 17.83 40.28 6.74
C GLY A 350 18.20 39.18 7.72
N ALA A 351 19.21 39.46 8.56
CA ALA A 351 19.44 38.79 9.83
C ALA A 351 18.47 39.32 10.89
#